data_AF-A0A2E6CGY5-F1
#
_entry.id   AF-A0A2E6CGY5-F1
#
_cell.length_a   1.000
_cell.length_b   1.000
_cell.length_c   1.000
_cell.angle_alpha   90.00
_cell.angle_beta   90.00
_cell.angle_gamma   90.00
#
_symmetry.space_group_name_H-M   'P 1'
#
loop_
_entity.id
_entity.type
_entity.pdbx_description
1 polymer ?
#
loop_
_entity_poly.entity_id
_entity_poly.type
_entity_poly.pdbx_seq_one_letter_code
_entity_poly.pdbx_strand_id
1 'polypeptide(L)'
;MKKILYTAVALAALVCAQPSHAGFGISPRVALPLGDFGDTVGMGFGASVVTDTPVRGGLSFLTFGEDLGSATAMGVFAGYERQVGGVNVKIDANLMRITTEIEVFGISVEDTENKIKITPGVSYTMGKLAAEIDYDLAGDWAGINLYYSLSD
;
A
#
# COMPACT_ATOMS: atom_id res chain seq x y z
N MET A 1 1.90 28.86 13.04
CA MET A 1 0.43 28.95 12.98
C MET A 1 -0.16 28.56 11.63
N LYS A 2 0.38 29.03 10.49
CA LYS A 2 -0.15 28.68 9.15
C LYS A 2 -0.15 27.16 8.84
N LYS A 3 0.89 26.43 9.27
CA LYS A 3 1.01 24.97 9.06
C LYS A 3 -0.11 24.16 9.74
N ILE A 4 -0.53 24.55 10.94
CA ILE A 4 -1.60 23.86 11.70
C ILE A 4 -2.97 24.10 11.06
N LEU A 5 -3.18 25.29 10.49
CA LEU A 5 -4.41 25.63 9.79
C LEU A 5 -4.59 24.78 8.52
N TYR A 6 -3.52 24.55 7.76
CA TYR A 6 -3.58 23.69 6.57
C TYR A 6 -3.84 22.22 6.92
N THR A 7 -3.23 21.71 8.00
CA THR A 7 -3.50 20.34 8.48
C THR A 7 -4.95 20.18 8.95
N ALA A 8 -5.50 21.17 9.67
CA ALA A 8 -6.88 21.15 10.15
C ALA A 8 -7.90 21.24 9.00
N VAL A 9 -7.63 22.04 7.97
CA VAL A 9 -8.49 22.16 6.79
C VAL A 9 -8.45 20.89 5.92
N ALA A 10 -7.28 20.24 5.80
CA ALA A 10 -7.15 18.94 5.13
C ALA A 10 -7.90 17.84 5.90
N LEU A 11 -7.79 17.84 7.24
CA LEU A 11 -8.54 16.91 8.10
C LEU A 11 -10.07 17.15 8.02
N ALA A 12 -10.50 18.41 7.99
CA ALA A 12 -11.92 18.76 7.86
C ALA A 12 -12.48 18.36 6.49
N ALA A 13 -11.70 18.48 5.41
CA ALA A 13 -12.11 18.02 4.07
C ALA A 13 -12.25 16.49 3.99
N LEU A 14 -11.42 15.74 4.75
CA LEU A 14 -11.53 14.28 4.88
C LEU A 14 -12.80 13.85 5.64
N VAL A 15 -13.27 14.66 6.61
CA VAL A 15 -14.48 14.39 7.40
C VAL A 15 -15.77 14.68 6.62
N CYS A 16 -15.72 15.54 5.59
CA CYS A 16 -16.88 15.89 4.77
C CYS A 16 -17.15 14.93 3.59
N ALA A 17 -16.31 13.91 3.37
CA ALA A 17 -16.58 12.87 2.39
C ALA A 17 -17.63 11.89 2.96
N GLN A 18 -18.91 12.10 2.61
CA GLN A 18 -19.98 11.19 3.00
C GLN A 18 -19.74 9.78 2.42
N PRO A 19 -19.88 8.71 3.23
CA PRO A 19 -19.78 7.35 2.72
C PRO A 19 -21.12 6.97 2.07
N SER A 20 -21.13 6.73 0.76
CA SER A 20 -22.25 6.01 0.11
C SER A 20 -22.00 4.51 -0.02
N HIS A 21 -20.79 4.04 0.33
CA HIS A 21 -20.48 2.64 0.58
C HIS A 21 -19.49 2.61 1.75
N ALA A 22 -19.85 1.97 2.86
CA ALA A 22 -18.93 1.68 3.95
C ALA A 22 -18.78 0.17 3.97
N GLY A 23 -17.63 -0.32 3.52
CA GLY A 23 -17.34 -1.74 3.39
C GLY A 23 -15.89 -2.03 3.74
N PHE A 24 -15.56 -3.31 3.79
CA PHE A 24 -14.18 -3.78 3.83
C PHE A 24 -13.91 -4.57 2.57
N GLY A 25 -12.71 -4.45 2.03
CA GLY A 25 -12.24 -5.28 0.95
C GLY A 25 -10.93 -5.96 1.31
N ILE A 26 -10.65 -7.04 0.59
CA ILE A 26 -9.36 -7.70 0.61
C ILE A 26 -8.66 -7.44 -0.72
N SER A 27 -7.33 -7.27 -0.65
CA SER A 27 -6.52 -6.96 -1.80
C SER A 27 -5.23 -7.78 -1.77
N PRO A 28 -5.25 -9.05 -2.21
CA PRO A 28 -4.02 -9.75 -2.57
C PRO A 28 -3.17 -8.91 -3.54
N ARG A 29 -1.86 -8.98 -3.32
CA ARG A 29 -0.85 -8.17 -4.02
C ARG A 29 0.29 -9.05 -4.48
N VAL A 30 0.76 -8.78 -5.69
CA VAL A 30 2.11 -9.13 -6.15
C VAL A 30 2.89 -7.83 -6.25
N ALA A 31 4.06 -7.77 -5.62
CA ALA A 31 4.96 -6.62 -5.69
C ALA A 31 6.23 -6.99 -6.45
N LEU A 32 6.59 -6.16 -7.40
CA LEU A 32 7.85 -6.25 -8.12
C LEU A 32 8.81 -5.29 -7.42
N PRO A 33 9.87 -5.78 -6.76
CA PRO A 33 10.85 -4.91 -6.14
C PRO A 33 11.62 -4.15 -7.22
N LEU A 34 12.08 -2.95 -6.88
CA LEU A 34 12.72 -2.02 -7.81
C LEU A 34 13.96 -1.40 -7.16
N GLY A 35 14.87 -0.91 -8.01
CA GLY A 35 16.13 -0.30 -7.57
C GLY A 35 16.96 -1.22 -6.67
N ASP A 36 17.70 -0.61 -5.75
CA ASP A 36 18.60 -1.31 -4.82
C ASP A 36 17.84 -2.32 -3.91
N PHE A 37 16.54 -2.11 -3.69
CA PHE A 37 15.71 -3.07 -2.98
C PHE A 37 15.53 -4.37 -3.77
N GLY A 38 15.32 -4.27 -5.09
CA GLY A 38 15.22 -5.42 -6.00
C GLY A 38 16.53 -6.17 -6.26
N ASP A 39 17.67 -5.55 -6.00
CA ASP A 39 18.96 -6.25 -6.02
C ASP A 39 19.14 -7.17 -4.80
N THR A 40 18.37 -6.95 -3.73
CA THR A 40 18.47 -7.69 -2.46
C THR A 40 17.42 -8.77 -2.32
N VAL A 41 16.21 -8.56 -2.87
CA VAL A 41 15.09 -9.48 -2.73
C VAL A 41 14.37 -9.71 -4.05
N GLY A 42 13.76 -10.88 -4.18
CA GLY A 42 12.93 -11.22 -5.33
C GLY A 42 11.49 -10.71 -5.24
N MET A 43 10.64 -11.23 -6.12
CA MET A 43 9.22 -10.90 -6.15
C MET A 43 8.55 -11.02 -4.79
N GLY A 44 7.69 -10.04 -4.48
CA GLY A 44 6.92 -10.00 -3.26
C GLY A 44 5.48 -10.47 -3.44
N PHE A 45 4.94 -11.11 -2.41
CA PHE A 45 3.54 -11.52 -2.31
C PHE A 45 2.94 -11.02 -1.01
N GLY A 46 1.70 -10.56 -1.07
CA GLY A 46 1.08 -9.91 0.07
C GLY A 46 -0.42 -9.82 -0.03
N ALA A 47 -1.00 -9.20 0.98
CA ALA A 47 -2.40 -8.85 0.99
C ALA A 47 -2.63 -7.63 1.87
N SER A 48 -3.69 -6.89 1.54
CA SER A 48 -4.17 -5.80 2.37
C SER A 48 -5.64 -5.98 2.69
N VAL A 49 -6.05 -5.51 3.88
CA VAL A 49 -7.45 -5.26 4.22
C VAL A 49 -7.67 -3.77 4.08
N VAL A 50 -8.67 -3.37 3.31
CA VAL A 50 -8.91 -1.99 2.88
C VAL A 50 -10.32 -1.59 3.27
N THR A 51 -10.54 -0.33 3.65
CA THR A 51 -11.88 0.25 3.78
C THR A 51 -12.38 0.78 2.44
N ASP A 52 -13.62 0.49 2.12
CA ASP A 52 -14.25 0.78 0.82
C ASP A 52 -14.88 2.17 0.81
N THR A 53 -14.10 3.17 1.22
CA THR A 53 -14.55 4.55 1.41
C THR A 53 -13.67 5.51 0.60
N PRO A 54 -14.17 6.69 0.19
CA PRO A 54 -13.36 7.67 -0.55
C PRO A 54 -12.06 8.05 0.18
N VAL A 55 -12.14 8.10 1.51
CA VAL A 55 -10.96 8.08 2.39
C VAL A 55 -10.64 6.61 2.67
N ARG A 56 -9.61 6.08 2.02
CA ARG A 56 -9.19 4.69 2.18
C ARG A 56 -8.30 4.57 3.42
N GLY A 57 -8.41 3.45 4.12
CA GLY A 57 -7.48 3.09 5.17
C GLY A 57 -7.39 1.58 5.28
N GLY A 58 -6.34 1.08 5.90
CA GLY A 58 -6.18 -0.36 5.99
C GLY A 58 -4.90 -0.84 6.61
N LEU A 59 -4.76 -2.15 6.56
CA LEU A 59 -3.58 -2.90 6.98
C LEU A 59 -2.99 -3.58 5.75
N SER A 60 -1.67 -3.52 5.61
CA SER A 60 -0.93 -4.15 4.52
C SER A 60 0.14 -5.08 5.08
N PHE A 61 0.25 -6.25 4.44
CA PHE A 61 1.31 -7.22 4.65
C PHE A 61 1.91 -7.58 3.29
N LEU A 62 3.23 -7.61 3.21
CA LEU A 62 3.98 -7.96 2.01
C LEU A 62 5.25 -8.69 2.40
N THR A 63 5.54 -9.83 1.78
CA THR A 63 6.78 -10.57 1.98
C THR A 63 7.48 -10.73 0.63
N PHE A 64 8.79 -10.53 0.63
CA PHE A 64 9.70 -10.69 -0.50
C PHE A 64 10.70 -11.77 -0.12
N GLY A 65 11.04 -12.64 -1.06
CA GLY A 65 12.00 -13.70 -0.80
C GLY A 65 12.80 -14.08 -2.04
N GLU A 66 14.09 -14.33 -1.84
CA GLU A 66 15.02 -14.95 -2.78
C GLU A 66 16.07 -15.75 -2.01
N ASP A 67 16.88 -16.54 -2.72
CA ASP A 67 17.84 -17.50 -2.15
C ASP A 67 18.88 -16.87 -1.18
N LEU A 68 19.11 -15.56 -1.24
CA LEU A 68 20.13 -14.85 -0.46
C LEU A 68 19.57 -13.83 0.54
N GLY A 69 18.26 -13.57 0.51
CA GLY A 69 17.65 -12.53 1.35
C GLY A 69 16.12 -12.53 1.29
N SER A 70 15.52 -12.09 2.39
CA SER A 70 14.07 -11.88 2.48
C SER A 70 13.76 -10.54 3.12
N ALA A 71 12.60 -10.00 2.79
CA ALA A 71 12.09 -8.80 3.44
C ALA A 71 10.61 -8.94 3.73
N THR A 72 10.17 -8.53 4.91
CA THR A 72 8.76 -8.48 5.28
C THR A 72 8.37 -7.06 5.63
N ALA A 73 7.40 -6.51 4.92
CA ALA A 73 6.81 -5.20 5.15
C ALA A 73 5.40 -5.34 5.72
N MET A 74 5.16 -4.76 6.89
CA MET A 74 3.86 -4.73 7.55
C MET A 74 3.52 -3.30 7.94
N GLY A 75 2.29 -2.86 7.68
CA GLY A 75 1.95 -1.48 7.97
C GLY A 75 0.47 -1.15 7.98
N VAL A 76 0.22 0.08 8.40
CA VAL A 76 -1.06 0.76 8.24
C VAL A 76 -0.95 1.75 7.10
N PHE A 77 -2.05 1.99 6.40
CA PHE A 77 -2.09 3.03 5.40
C PHE A 77 -3.38 3.85 5.51
N ALA A 78 -3.30 5.09 5.05
CA ALA A 78 -4.42 5.97 4.87
C ALA A 78 -4.22 6.75 3.57
N GLY A 79 -5.29 6.96 2.83
CA GLY A 79 -5.22 7.56 1.51
C GLY A 79 -6.54 8.10 1.02
N TYR A 80 -6.52 8.52 -0.22
CA TYR A 80 -7.69 9.05 -0.91
C TYR A 80 -7.80 8.43 -2.29
N GLU A 81 -9.01 8.01 -2.65
CA GLU A 81 -9.35 7.52 -3.97
C GLU A 81 -10.42 8.38 -4.60
N ARG A 82 -10.28 8.61 -5.92
CA ARG A 82 -11.26 9.33 -6.71
C ARG A 82 -11.42 8.71 -8.08
N GLN A 83 -12.67 8.55 -8.50
CA GLN A 83 -13.00 8.19 -9.86
C GLN A 83 -12.73 9.36 -10.83
N VAL A 84 -11.98 9.08 -11.89
CA VAL A 84 -11.68 10.02 -12.97
C VAL A 84 -12.01 9.35 -14.30
N GLY A 85 -13.21 9.61 -14.82
CA GLY A 85 -13.74 8.89 -15.98
C GLY A 85 -14.05 7.44 -15.65
N GLY A 86 -13.50 6.50 -16.43
CA GLY A 86 -13.73 5.06 -16.26
C GLY A 86 -12.77 4.35 -15.30
N VAL A 87 -11.82 5.07 -14.69
CA VAL A 87 -10.80 4.51 -13.77
C VAL A 87 -10.84 5.25 -12.45
N ASN A 88 -10.31 4.64 -11.38
CA ASN A 88 -10.05 5.32 -10.12
C ASN A 88 -8.57 5.63 -10.00
N VAL A 89 -8.27 6.79 -9.43
CA VAL A 89 -6.91 7.22 -9.11
C VAL A 89 -6.81 7.34 -7.61
N LYS A 90 -5.73 6.83 -7.03
CA LYS A 90 -5.48 6.88 -5.59
C LYS A 90 -4.13 7.47 -5.25
N ILE A 91 -4.01 7.90 -4.00
CA ILE A 91 -2.73 8.16 -3.34
C ILE A 91 -2.82 7.70 -1.89
N ASP A 92 -1.93 6.80 -1.49
CA ASP A 92 -1.85 6.26 -0.13
C ASP A 92 -0.57 6.73 0.56
N ALA A 93 -0.67 7.07 1.84
CA ALA A 93 0.46 7.21 2.75
C ALA A 93 0.50 5.99 3.67
N ASN A 94 1.61 5.27 3.65
CA ASN A 94 1.82 4.03 4.38
C ASN A 94 2.86 4.27 5.48
N LEU A 95 2.58 3.82 6.70
CA LEU A 95 3.57 3.66 7.75
C LEU A 95 3.87 2.17 7.87
N MET A 96 5.06 1.77 7.45
CA MET A 96 5.46 0.36 7.36
C MET A 96 6.65 0.08 8.25
N ARG A 97 6.60 -1.03 8.98
CA ARG A 97 7.78 -1.70 9.49
C ARG A 97 8.28 -2.66 8.42
N ILE A 98 9.55 -2.54 8.06
CA ILE A 98 10.22 -3.43 7.11
C ILE A 98 11.33 -4.12 7.85
N THR A 99 11.28 -5.44 7.87
CA THR A 99 12.33 -6.30 8.41
C THR A 99 13.00 -6.99 7.24
N THR A 100 14.31 -6.80 7.09
CA THR A 100 15.14 -7.41 6.06
C THR A 100 16.08 -8.40 6.71
N GLU A 101 16.10 -9.63 6.21
CA GLU A 101 16.98 -10.70 6.67
C GLU A 101 17.87 -11.11 5.49
N ILE A 102 19.19 -11.08 5.71
CA ILE A 102 20.18 -11.50 4.73
C ILE A 102 21.00 -12.64 5.34
N GLU A 103 21.09 -13.77 4.64
CA GLU A 103 21.89 -14.91 5.06
C GLU A 103 23.11 -15.08 4.14
N VAL A 104 24.31 -14.96 4.70
CA VAL A 104 25.57 -15.14 3.96
C VAL A 104 26.44 -16.14 4.72
N PHE A 105 26.72 -17.29 4.10
CA PHE A 105 27.53 -18.37 4.66
C PHE A 105 27.08 -18.86 6.05
N GLY A 106 25.76 -18.93 6.29
CA GLY A 106 25.17 -19.39 7.55
C GLY A 106 25.19 -18.36 8.68
N ILE A 107 25.58 -17.11 8.40
CA ILE A 107 25.42 -15.97 9.29
C ILE A 107 24.19 -15.19 8.81
N SER A 108 23.16 -15.13 9.65
CA SER A 108 21.97 -14.30 9.43
C SER A 108 22.16 -12.93 10.09
N VAL A 109 21.88 -11.88 9.33
CA VAL A 109 21.79 -10.51 9.81
C VAL A 109 20.36 -10.02 9.56
N GLU A 110 19.69 -9.61 10.63
CA GLU A 110 18.35 -9.02 10.59
C GLU A 110 18.47 -7.51 10.85
N ASP A 111 17.81 -6.72 10.01
CA ASP A 111 17.63 -5.29 10.22
C ASP A 111 16.14 -4.92 10.14
N THR A 112 15.68 -4.05 11.04
CA THR A 112 14.28 -3.62 11.11
C THR A 112 14.19 -2.10 11.11
N GLU A 113 13.49 -1.57 10.11
CA GLU A 113 13.29 -0.14 9.91
C GLU A 113 11.80 0.22 9.89
N ASN A 114 11.47 1.44 10.32
CA ASN A 114 10.13 2.00 10.10
C ASN A 114 10.23 3.06 9.00
N LYS A 115 9.47 2.88 7.91
CA LYS A 115 9.45 3.76 6.75
C LYS A 115 8.06 4.38 6.56
N ILE A 116 8.04 5.63 6.11
CA ILE A 116 6.85 6.28 5.58
C ILE A 116 6.96 6.23 4.06
N LYS A 117 5.94 5.67 3.40
CA LYS A 117 5.90 5.50 1.94
C LYS A 117 4.68 6.18 1.36
N ILE A 118 4.83 6.72 0.16
CA ILE A 118 3.72 7.34 -0.58
C ILE A 118 3.52 6.54 -1.85
N THR A 119 2.31 6.06 -2.07
CA THR A 119 2.00 5.09 -3.12
C THR A 119 0.82 5.57 -3.96
N PRO A 120 1.05 6.34 -5.03
CA PRO A 120 0.02 6.59 -6.04
C PRO A 120 -0.34 5.30 -6.78
N GLY A 121 -1.58 5.23 -7.27
CA GLY A 121 -2.04 4.11 -8.07
C GLY A 121 -3.25 4.43 -8.92
N VAL A 122 -3.57 3.51 -9.82
CA VAL A 122 -4.74 3.55 -10.69
C VAL A 122 -5.42 2.20 -10.64
N SER A 123 -6.75 2.19 -10.55
CA SER A 123 -7.55 0.98 -10.55
C SER A 123 -8.71 1.04 -11.54
N TYR A 124 -9.15 -0.13 -11.96
CA TYR A 124 -10.36 -0.32 -12.76
C TYR A 124 -11.30 -1.27 -12.04
N THR A 125 -12.53 -0.81 -11.79
CA THR A 125 -13.53 -1.55 -11.01
C THR A 125 -14.60 -2.16 -11.91
N MET A 126 -14.88 -3.45 -11.70
CA MET A 126 -15.95 -4.21 -12.36
C MET A 126 -16.79 -4.91 -11.29
N GLY A 127 -17.90 -4.28 -10.88
CA GLY A 127 -18.74 -4.80 -9.80
C GLY A 127 -17.98 -4.79 -8.46
N LYS A 128 -17.90 -5.95 -7.79
CA LYS A 128 -17.17 -6.11 -6.53
C LYS A 128 -15.65 -6.29 -6.71
N LEU A 129 -15.16 -6.47 -7.93
CA LEU A 129 -13.74 -6.67 -8.22
C LEU A 129 -13.09 -5.39 -8.75
N ALA A 130 -11.83 -5.16 -8.41
CA ALA A 130 -11.00 -4.16 -9.07
C ALA A 130 -9.59 -4.69 -9.30
N ALA A 131 -9.00 -4.31 -10.43
CA ALA A 131 -7.57 -4.48 -10.67
C ALA A 131 -6.88 -3.14 -10.46
N GLU A 132 -5.81 -3.12 -9.67
CA GLU A 132 -5.10 -1.90 -9.29
C GLU A 132 -3.59 -2.08 -9.52
N ILE A 133 -2.97 -1.05 -10.08
CA ILE A 133 -1.51 -0.94 -10.17
C ILE A 133 -1.10 0.26 -9.33
N ASP A 134 -0.07 0.07 -8.51
CA ASP A 134 0.48 1.13 -7.67
C ASP A 134 2.01 1.10 -7.63
N TYR A 135 2.60 2.20 -7.19
CA TYR A 135 4.04 2.38 -7.21
C TYR A 135 4.49 3.13 -5.96
N ASP A 136 5.51 2.62 -5.27
CA ASP A 136 6.11 3.33 -4.15
C ASP A 136 7.05 4.44 -4.66
N LEU A 137 6.77 5.69 -4.30
CA LEU A 137 7.59 6.83 -4.70
C LEU A 137 9.02 6.80 -4.16
N ALA A 138 9.29 6.03 -3.09
CA ALA A 138 10.66 5.80 -2.63
C ALA A 138 11.47 4.92 -3.60
N GLY A 139 10.80 4.24 -4.54
CA GLY A 139 11.43 3.40 -5.56
C GLY A 139 11.65 1.95 -5.13
N ASP A 140 11.11 1.52 -4.00
CA ASP A 140 11.36 0.17 -3.48
C ASP A 140 10.55 -0.91 -4.23
N TRP A 141 9.33 -0.60 -4.72
CA TRP A 141 8.52 -1.56 -5.49
C TRP A 141 7.39 -0.93 -6.32
N ALA A 142 6.89 -1.71 -7.29
CA ALA A 142 5.59 -1.54 -7.95
C ALA A 142 4.66 -2.70 -7.60
N GLY A 143 3.39 -2.43 -7.34
CA GLY A 143 2.39 -3.44 -6.96
C GLY A 143 1.33 -3.65 -8.03
N ILE A 144 0.93 -4.91 -8.21
CA ILE A 144 -0.30 -5.31 -8.90
C ILE A 144 -1.22 -5.94 -7.85
N ASN A 145 -2.43 -5.43 -7.78
CA ASN A 145 -3.39 -5.72 -6.72
C ASN A 145 -4.71 -6.19 -7.35
N LEU A 146 -5.30 -7.22 -6.77
CA LEU A 146 -6.66 -7.64 -7.08
C LEU A 146 -7.51 -7.40 -5.87
N TYR A 147 -8.34 -6.37 -5.94
CA TYR A 147 -9.22 -5.96 -4.85
C TYR A 147 -10.59 -6.62 -5.00
N TYR A 148 -11.16 -7.06 -3.88
CA TYR A 148 -12.52 -7.57 -3.77
C TYR A 148 -13.26 -6.90 -2.62
N SER A 149 -14.35 -6.19 -2.93
CA SER A 149 -15.24 -5.59 -1.93
C SER A 149 -16.13 -6.65 -1.28
N LEU A 150 -16.19 -6.64 0.05
CA LEU A 150 -17.08 -7.51 0.82
C LEU A 150 -18.44 -6.85 1.10
N SER A 151 -18.63 -5.56 0.78
CA SER A 151 -19.94 -4.93 0.91
C SER A 151 -20.95 -5.44 -0.13
N ASP A 152 -22.23 -5.41 0.24
CA ASP A 152 -23.37 -5.85 -0.57
C ASP A 152 -23.99 -4.73 -1.40
#